data_AF-A0A526VHF9-F1
#
_entry.id   AF-A0A526VHF9-F1
#
_cell.length_a   1.000
_cell.length_b   1.000
_cell.length_c   1.000
_cell.angle_alpha   90.00
_cell.angle_beta   90.00
_cell.angle_gamma   90.00
#
_symmetry.space_group_name_H-M   'P 1'
#
loop_
_entity.id
_entity.type
_entity.pdbx_description
1 polymer ?
#
loop_
_entity_poly.entity_id
_entity_poly.type
_entity_poly.pdbx_seq_one_letter_code
_entity_poly.pdbx_strand_id
1 'polypeptide(L)' 'MSSMKDREEGFERKFAFDEELRFKASARRNKALGLWAAEKLGKSGADADAYAKEV' A
#
# COMPACT_ATOMS: atom_id res chain seq x y z
N MET A 1 -35.13 -10.74 -3.83
CA MET A 1 -34.61 -9.86 -4.89
C MET A 1 -33.62 -8.89 -4.25
N SER A 2 -32.46 -8.65 -4.85
CA SER A 2 -31.56 -7.57 -4.39
C SER A 2 -32.15 -6.25 -4.86
N SER A 3 -32.44 -5.36 -3.91
CA SER A 3 -32.91 -4.01 -4.18
C SER A 3 -31.76 -3.13 -4.69
N MET A 4 -32.07 -1.99 -5.29
CA MET A 4 -31.03 -1.02 -5.68
C MET A 4 -30.20 -0.55 -4.47
N LYS A 5 -30.83 -0.48 -3.28
CA LYS A 5 -30.15 -0.16 -2.02
C LYS A 5 -29.12 -1.21 -1.62
N ASP A 6 -29.44 -2.50 -1.76
CA ASP A 6 -28.49 -3.58 -1.44
C ASP A 6 -27.26 -3.56 -2.36
N ARG A 7 -27.45 -3.10 -3.61
CA ARG A 7 -26.37 -2.93 -4.57
C ARG A 7 -25.48 -1.75 -4.21
N GLU A 8 -26.06 -0.60 -3.85
CA GLU A 8 -25.36 0.59 -3.38
C GLU A 8 -24.44 0.26 -2.20
N GLU A 9 -24.99 -0.34 -1.14
CA GLU A 9 -24.21 -0.76 0.04
C GLU A 9 -23.12 -1.78 -0.32
N GLY A 10 -23.39 -2.68 -1.28
CA GLY A 10 -22.41 -3.63 -1.79
C GLY A 10 -21.22 -2.95 -2.48
N PHE A 11 -21.48 -1.92 -3.29
CA PHE A 11 -20.43 -1.17 -3.97
C PHE A 11 -19.61 -0.32 -3.00
N GLU A 12 -20.25 0.34 -2.03
CA GLU A 12 -19.54 1.13 -1.00
C GLU A 12 -18.60 0.26 -0.17
N ARG A 13 -19.08 -0.90 0.30
CA ARG A 13 -18.24 -1.85 1.05
C ARG A 13 -17.07 -2.35 0.22
N LYS A 14 -17.31 -2.70 -1.05
CA LYS A 14 -16.25 -3.15 -1.94
C LYS A 14 -15.22 -2.05 -2.18
N PHE A 15 -15.68 -0.82 -2.43
CA PHE A 15 -14.81 0.32 -2.66
C PHE A 15 -13.91 0.59 -1.44
N ALA A 16 -14.48 0.63 -0.24
CA ALA A 16 -13.72 0.82 0.99
C ALA A 16 -12.65 -0.28 1.18
N PHE A 17 -13.03 -1.54 0.95
CA PHE A 17 -12.10 -2.66 1.03
C PHE A 17 -10.97 -2.58 -0.01
N ASP A 18 -11.31 -2.29 -1.27
CA ASP A 18 -10.35 -2.19 -2.37
C ASP A 18 -9.36 -1.04 -2.14
N GLU A 19 -9.83 0.12 -1.68
CA GLU A 19 -8.96 1.26 -1.38
C GLU A 19 -8.04 1.00 -0.18
N GLU A 20 -8.54 0.37 0.87
CA GLU A 20 -7.70 -0.03 2.01
C GLU A 20 -6.60 -1.03 1.58
N LEU A 21 -6.95 -1.98 0.72
CA LEU A 21 -6.00 -2.96 0.18
C LEU A 21 -4.95 -2.28 -0.70
N ARG A 22 -5.37 -1.38 -1.60
CA ARG A 22 -4.48 -0.61 -2.47
C ARG A 22 -3.51 0.25 -1.68
N PHE A 23 -3.98 0.92 -0.62
CA PHE A 23 -3.13 1.72 0.25
C PHE A 23 -2.05 0.87 0.92
N LYS A 24 -2.44 -0.24 1.56
CA LYS A 24 -1.50 -1.16 2.21
C LYS A 24 -0.51 -1.77 1.23
N ALA A 25 -0.97 -2.17 0.04
CA ALA A 25 -0.12 -2.73 -1.00
C ALA A 25 0.92 -1.72 -1.49
N SER A 26 0.50 -0.47 -1.74
CA SER A 26 1.36 0.61 -2.20
C SER A 26 2.44 0.95 -1.17
N ALA A 27 2.07 1.09 0.10
CA ALA A 27 3.02 1.36 1.18
C ALA A 27 4.07 0.25 1.33
N ARG A 28 3.64 -1.03 1.27
CA ARG A 28 4.56 -2.18 1.36
C ARG A 28 5.50 -2.26 0.15
N ARG A 29 4.97 -2.04 -1.05
CA ARG A 29 5.75 -2.02 -2.29
C ARG A 29 6.81 -0.92 -2.26
N ASN A 30 6.42 0.30 -1.87
CA ASN A 30 7.35 1.43 -1.80
C ASN A 30 8.48 1.17 -0.81
N LYS A 31 8.17 0.68 0.40
CA LYS A 31 9.19 0.30 1.37
C LYS A 31 10.15 -0.77 0.84
N ALA A 32 9.64 -1.81 0.19
CA ALA A 32 10.47 -2.87 -0.38
C ALA A 32 11.40 -2.34 -1.49
N LEU A 33 10.87 -1.49 -2.37
CA LEU A 33 11.64 -0.82 -3.42
C LEU A 33 12.71 0.11 -2.82
N GLY A 34 12.36 0.88 -1.79
CA GLY A 34 13.28 1.77 -1.08
C GLY A 34 14.43 1.01 -0.43
N LEU A 35 14.18 -0.13 0.22
CA LEU A 35 15.23 -0.98 0.78
C LEU A 35 16.15 -1.56 -0.32
N TRP A 36 15.57 -2.03 -1.42
CA TRP A 36 16.34 -2.51 -2.56
C TRP A 36 17.23 -1.41 -3.17
N ALA A 37 16.68 -0.20 -3.33
CA ALA A 37 17.44 0.94 -3.83
C ALA A 37 18.53 1.38 -2.84
N ALA A 38 18.25 1.37 -1.54
CA ALA A 38 19.23 1.66 -0.50
C ALA A 38 20.43 0.70 -0.56
N GLU A 39 20.19 -0.61 -0.76
CA GLU A 39 21.23 -1.61 -0.96
C GLU A 39 22.10 -1.27 -2.19
N LYS A 40 21.48 -0.88 -3.32
CA LYS A 40 22.21 -0.47 -4.53
C LYS A 40 23.01 0.81 -4.36
N LEU A 41 22.59 1.69 -3.46
CA LEU A 41 23.30 2.92 -3.09
C LEU A 41 24.36 2.70 -2.00
N GLY A 42 24.56 1.46 -1.54
CA GLY A 42 25.54 1.12 -0.49
C GLY A 42 25.12 1.55 0.92
N LYS A 43 23.85 1.88 1.14
CA LYS A 43 23.29 2.18 2.47
C LYS A 43 22.98 0.87 3.21
N SER A 44 23.15 0.86 4.52
CA SER A 44 22.90 -0.32 5.35
C SER A 44 22.33 0.06 6.72
N GLY A 45 21.74 -0.92 7.42
CA GLY A 45 21.18 -0.72 8.76
C GLY A 45 20.17 0.43 8.81
N ALA A 46 20.35 1.33 9.77
CA ALA A 46 19.45 2.45 10.01
C ALA A 46 19.33 3.41 8.81
N ASP A 47 20.38 3.55 8.00
CA ASP A 47 20.38 4.45 6.83
C ASP A 47 19.53 3.88 5.69
N ALA A 48 19.49 2.55 5.54
CA ALA A 48 18.62 1.90 4.57
C ALA A 48 17.15 1.96 5.00
N ASP A 49 16.87 1.80 6.30
CA ASP A 49 15.53 1.95 6.86
C ASP A 49 15.01 3.39 6.78
N ALA A 50 15.88 4.38 6.97
CA ALA A 50 15.54 5.79 6.80
C ALA A 50 15.20 6.09 5.33
N TYR A 51 16.06 5.65 4.40
CA TYR A 51 15.83 5.83 2.97
C TYR A 51 14.52 5.17 2.52
N ALA A 52 14.23 3.96 2.97
CA ALA A 52 12.99 3.25 2.62
C ALA A 52 11.70 3.86 3.20
N LYS A 53 11.80 4.78 4.17
CA LYS A 53 10.65 5.53 4.72
C LYS A 53 10.36 6.84 3.99
N GLU A 54 11.33 7.36 3.24
CA GLU A 54 11.18 8.60 2.46
C GLU A 54 10.46 8.36 1.11
N VAL A 55 10.33 7.10 0.68
CA VAL A 55 9.74 6.65 -0.60
C VAL A 55 8.36 6.03 -0.40
#